data_AF-A0AB94IBK9-F1
#
_entry.id   AF-A0AB94IBK9-F1
#
_cell.length_a   1.000
_cell.length_b   1.000
_cell.length_c   1.000
_cell.angle_alpha   90.00
_cell.angle_beta   90.00
_cell.angle_gamma   90.00
#
_symmetry.space_group_name_H-M   'P 1'
#
loop_
_entity.id
_entity.type
_entity.pdbx_description
1 polymer ?
#
loop_
_entity_poly.entity_id
_entity_poly.type
_entity_poly.pdbx_seq_one_letter_code
_entity_poly.pdbx_strand_id
1 'polypeptide(L)'
;MVIPIDPRLNTYFNEYAVIDLGSNTFHLLVAREVNHSLQVIYELKKSVRLADGLSAENRLSEQSITRALACLTLFSERIKQLPKKNVRIVATHALRIAQNSDHFLQAASEILPYPIEIISGQEEARLIYLGVAAHSLLKKETKLVIDIGGGSTEMAVGVGLNVLLVDSQPMGCVSYTEQFFSSLEINQTNFKNAKHTAIQRLEKISPHIKSLSFHYTIGTSSTIKAFHNLLIEMGITDGIITYKRLELLYHYFLSCKTVSKIKSKAISDSRKSVIFGGLAILMALFETLEIPHLHYCPHALRNGVLYEMIKQLSMDDIRQHTALTLSTQYHIDRIHAQRVMDMSKHFYQQWQRQAKTKFNHSLESLLYWAALLHEIGLNINHASIHKHSAYILRNSNLPGFNQEQQQLLVTLVRNHRKSLKPENIPNFTLFDHQHVMILIKILRLAILINKQRQQDLPPNAFQISFSKHDPQRVELAIDADVAQKNQLILLDLRQEQLYWQQYQNGQLNLKIATDMLAINK
;
A
#
# COMPACT_ATOMS: atom_id res chain seq x y z
N MET A 1 40.55 2.55 -15.42
CA MET A 1 40.62 1.27 -14.69
C MET A 1 39.21 0.84 -14.37
N VAL A 2 38.70 -0.18 -15.06
CA VAL A 2 37.43 -0.83 -14.68
C VAL A 2 37.80 -1.82 -13.58
N ILE A 3 37.35 -1.58 -12.35
CA ILE A 3 37.52 -2.54 -11.26
C ILE A 3 36.69 -3.78 -11.66
N PRO A 4 37.29 -4.95 -11.86
CA PRO A 4 36.53 -6.15 -12.17
C PRO A 4 35.67 -6.49 -10.96
N ILE A 5 34.35 -6.50 -11.16
CA ILE A 5 33.39 -6.93 -10.14
C ILE A 5 33.56 -8.44 -10.00
N ASP A 6 33.92 -8.94 -8.81
CA ASP A 6 34.02 -10.38 -8.54
C ASP A 6 32.65 -11.03 -8.81
N PRO A 7 32.52 -11.96 -9.78
CA PRO A 7 31.25 -12.63 -10.08
C PRO A 7 30.65 -13.36 -8.88
N ARG A 8 31.46 -13.70 -7.87
CA ARG A 8 31.02 -14.37 -6.62
C ARG A 8 30.37 -13.40 -5.62
N LEU A 9 30.56 -12.09 -5.77
CA LEU A 9 29.84 -11.06 -5.00
C LEU A 9 28.45 -10.75 -5.59
N ASN A 10 28.11 -11.34 -6.72
CA ASN A 10 26.79 -11.22 -7.32
C ASN A 10 25.83 -12.10 -6.50
N THR A 11 25.19 -11.53 -5.49
CA THR A 11 23.96 -12.14 -4.94
C THR A 11 22.96 -12.18 -6.09
N TYR A 12 22.80 -13.35 -6.71
CA TYR A 12 21.74 -13.60 -7.67
C TYR A 12 20.41 -13.46 -6.93
N PHE A 13 19.82 -12.26 -7.00
CA PHE A 13 18.46 -12.07 -6.54
C PHE A 13 17.54 -12.86 -7.47
N ASN A 14 16.64 -13.67 -6.90
CA ASN A 14 15.61 -14.31 -7.71
C ASN A 14 14.70 -13.23 -8.29
N GLU A 15 14.80 -13.01 -9.60
CA GLU A 15 13.88 -12.16 -10.33
C GLU A 15 12.66 -12.96 -10.76
N TYR A 16 11.49 -12.35 -10.60
CA TYR A 16 10.18 -12.87 -11.00
C TYR A 16 9.55 -11.88 -11.97
N ALA A 17 8.91 -12.39 -13.01
CA ALA A 17 8.20 -11.57 -13.98
C ALA A 17 6.74 -12.01 -14.10
N VAL A 18 5.86 -11.03 -14.18
CA VAL A 18 4.45 -11.20 -14.49
C VAL A 18 4.11 -10.41 -15.74
N ILE A 19 3.53 -11.08 -16.71
CA ILE A 19 2.89 -10.42 -17.86
C ILE A 19 1.38 -10.59 -17.76
N ASP A 20 0.66 -9.48 -17.90
CA ASP A 20 -0.80 -9.40 -17.92
C ASP A 20 -1.25 -8.91 -19.31
N LEU A 21 -1.88 -9.81 -20.06
CA LEU A 21 -2.39 -9.58 -21.41
C LEU A 21 -3.86 -9.15 -21.35
N GLY A 22 -4.08 -7.89 -20.97
CA GLY A 22 -5.40 -7.30 -20.87
C GLY A 22 -6.00 -6.87 -22.23
N SER A 23 -7.32 -6.65 -22.23
CA SER A 23 -8.08 -6.21 -23.43
C SER A 23 -7.56 -4.94 -24.10
N ASN A 24 -7.12 -3.96 -23.33
CA ASN A 24 -6.65 -2.66 -23.84
C ASN A 24 -5.13 -2.52 -23.76
N THR A 25 -4.52 -3.08 -22.73
CA THR A 25 -3.12 -2.81 -22.40
C THR A 25 -2.44 -4.09 -21.93
N PHE A 26 -1.23 -4.31 -22.41
CA PHE A 26 -0.33 -5.33 -21.88
C PHE A 26 0.63 -4.71 -20.88
N HIS A 27 0.88 -5.45 -19.81
CA HIS A 27 1.72 -5.01 -18.72
C HIS A 27 2.78 -6.06 -18.41
N LEU A 28 4.03 -5.62 -18.26
CA LEU A 28 5.13 -6.41 -17.74
C LEU A 28 5.57 -5.81 -16.41
N LEU A 29 5.61 -6.64 -15.37
CA LEU A 29 6.15 -6.31 -14.06
C LEU A 29 7.30 -7.29 -13.76
N VAL A 30 8.49 -6.78 -13.49
CA VAL A 30 9.61 -7.59 -12.99
C VAL A 30 9.93 -7.11 -11.59
N ALA A 31 9.98 -8.04 -10.65
CA ALA A 31 10.38 -7.81 -9.28
C ALA A 31 11.52 -8.76 -8.92
N ARG A 32 12.38 -8.33 -8.00
CA ARG A 32 13.38 -9.21 -7.39
C ARG A 32 13.00 -9.50 -5.95
N GLU A 33 13.31 -10.70 -5.50
CA GLU A 33 13.21 -11.06 -4.10
C GLU A 33 14.44 -10.54 -3.35
N VAL A 34 14.21 -9.71 -2.34
CA VAL A 34 15.23 -9.24 -1.40
C VAL A 34 14.75 -9.58 0.00
N ASN A 35 15.46 -10.49 0.68
CA ASN A 35 15.13 -10.96 2.04
C ASN A 35 13.64 -11.34 2.16
N HIS A 36 13.11 -12.17 1.25
CA HIS A 36 11.70 -12.61 1.19
C HIS A 36 10.66 -11.49 0.96
N SER A 37 11.09 -10.29 0.60
CA SER A 37 10.23 -9.20 0.13
C SER A 37 10.37 -9.00 -1.36
N LEU A 38 9.33 -8.46 -2.00
CA LEU A 38 9.35 -8.11 -3.40
C LEU A 38 9.71 -6.66 -3.61
N GLN A 39 10.75 -6.44 -4.39
CA GLN A 39 11.10 -5.13 -4.90
C GLN A 39 10.86 -5.10 -6.40
N VAL A 40 9.88 -4.31 -6.85
CA VAL A 40 9.67 -4.04 -8.28
C VAL A 40 10.92 -3.34 -8.83
N ILE A 41 11.53 -3.89 -9.87
CA ILE A 41 12.74 -3.37 -10.52
C ILE A 41 12.49 -2.89 -11.94
N TYR A 42 11.39 -3.32 -12.57
CA TYR A 42 11.04 -2.92 -13.92
C TYR A 42 9.53 -3.01 -14.11
N GLU A 43 8.93 -1.96 -14.69
CA GLU A 43 7.54 -1.98 -15.15
C GLU A 43 7.49 -1.43 -16.57
N LEU A 44 6.77 -2.13 -17.46
CA LEU A 44 6.49 -1.66 -18.80
C LEU A 44 5.01 -1.84 -19.10
N LYS A 45 4.41 -0.79 -19.66
CA LYS A 45 3.00 -0.75 -20.04
C LYS A 45 2.88 -0.36 -21.50
N LYS A 46 2.16 -1.15 -22.30
CA LYS A 46 1.92 -0.87 -23.72
C LYS A 46 0.44 -0.98 -24.07
N SER A 47 -0.10 0.06 -24.70
CA SER A 47 -1.46 0.06 -25.23
C SER A 47 -1.51 -0.81 -26.49
N VAL A 48 -2.10 -2.00 -26.38
CA VAL A 48 -2.21 -2.97 -27.49
C VAL A 48 -3.60 -2.94 -28.12
N ARG A 49 -4.63 -2.55 -27.37
CA ARG A 49 -6.03 -2.50 -27.83
C ARG A 49 -6.45 -3.78 -28.55
N LEU A 50 -6.24 -4.90 -27.88
CA LEU A 50 -6.55 -6.22 -28.42
C LEU A 50 -8.06 -6.39 -28.65
N ALA A 51 -8.88 -5.83 -27.76
CA ALA A 51 -10.34 -5.88 -27.88
C ALA A 51 -10.90 -5.11 -29.09
N ASP A 52 -10.27 -4.01 -29.53
CA ASP A 52 -10.66 -3.28 -30.75
C ASP A 52 -10.59 -4.18 -32.01
N GLY A 53 -9.83 -5.28 -31.94
CA GLY A 53 -9.71 -6.26 -33.02
C GLY A 53 -10.76 -7.36 -33.03
N LEU A 54 -11.64 -7.44 -32.04
CA LEU A 54 -12.67 -8.49 -31.97
C LEU A 54 -13.84 -8.15 -32.90
N SER A 55 -14.16 -9.07 -33.81
CA SER A 55 -15.38 -8.99 -34.62
C SER A 55 -16.64 -9.34 -33.82
N ALA A 56 -17.82 -9.18 -34.44
CA ALA A 56 -19.09 -9.59 -33.85
C ALA A 56 -19.14 -11.10 -33.51
N GLU A 57 -18.37 -11.91 -34.23
CA GLU A 57 -18.19 -13.36 -34.01
C GLU A 57 -17.07 -13.66 -33.00
N ASN A 58 -16.58 -12.64 -32.28
CA ASN A 58 -15.44 -12.74 -31.36
C ASN A 58 -14.17 -13.32 -32.02
N ARG A 59 -13.87 -12.92 -33.26
CA ARG A 59 -12.59 -13.26 -33.90
C ARG A 59 -11.64 -12.08 -33.86
N LEU A 60 -10.41 -12.30 -33.40
CA LEU A 60 -9.34 -11.30 -33.41
C LEU A 60 -8.86 -11.05 -34.84
N SER A 61 -8.75 -9.78 -35.22
CA SER A 61 -8.16 -9.36 -36.49
C SER A 61 -6.65 -9.58 -36.54
N GLU A 62 -6.13 -9.88 -37.73
CA GLU A 62 -4.68 -10.06 -37.96
C GLU A 62 -3.85 -8.83 -37.55
N GLN A 63 -4.41 -7.63 -37.73
CA GLN A 63 -3.77 -6.39 -37.29
C GLN A 63 -3.58 -6.33 -35.77
N SER A 64 -4.58 -6.80 -35.01
CA SER A 64 -4.51 -6.82 -33.55
C SER A 64 -3.59 -7.91 -33.03
N ILE A 65 -3.59 -9.09 -33.67
CA ILE A 65 -2.63 -10.16 -33.41
C ILE A 65 -1.21 -9.65 -33.64
N THR A 66 -0.92 -9.07 -34.81
CA THR A 66 0.41 -8.54 -35.18
C THR A 66 0.90 -7.51 -34.15
N ARG A 67 0.05 -6.57 -33.76
CA ARG A 67 0.38 -5.53 -32.77
C ARG A 67 0.63 -6.12 -31.39
N ALA A 68 -0.13 -7.15 -30.99
CA ALA A 68 0.07 -7.86 -29.73
C ALA A 68 1.39 -8.66 -29.74
N LEU A 69 1.69 -9.38 -30.82
CA LEU A 69 2.95 -10.12 -30.99
C LEU A 69 4.17 -9.18 -30.96
N ALA A 70 4.09 -8.02 -31.63
CA ALA A 70 5.15 -7.01 -31.57
C ALA A 70 5.40 -6.51 -30.13
N CYS A 71 4.35 -6.39 -29.32
CA CYS A 71 4.49 -6.06 -27.90
C CYS A 71 5.15 -7.21 -27.11
N LEU A 72 4.79 -8.46 -27.40
CA LEU A 72 5.39 -9.63 -26.75
C LEU A 72 6.87 -9.80 -27.10
N THR A 73 7.28 -9.45 -28.33
CA THR A 73 8.70 -9.43 -28.72
C THR A 73 9.50 -8.48 -27.82
N LEU A 74 8.99 -7.26 -27.61
CA LEU A 74 9.61 -6.29 -26.69
C LEU A 74 9.67 -6.80 -25.25
N PHE A 75 8.63 -7.50 -24.78
CA PHE A 75 8.62 -8.06 -23.42
C PHE A 75 9.64 -9.21 -23.30
N SER A 76 9.73 -10.07 -24.32
CA SER A 76 10.65 -11.21 -24.39
C SER A 76 12.10 -10.77 -24.23
N GLU A 77 12.50 -9.62 -24.80
CA GLU A 77 13.84 -9.05 -24.62
C GLU A 77 14.24 -8.91 -23.14
N ARG A 78 13.29 -8.53 -22.27
CA ARG A 78 13.55 -8.35 -20.84
C ARG A 78 13.52 -9.67 -20.05
N ILE A 79 12.66 -10.62 -20.43
CA ILE A 79 12.37 -11.78 -19.59
C ILE A 79 13.03 -13.07 -20.04
N LYS A 80 13.49 -13.21 -21.30
CA LYS A 80 13.96 -14.48 -21.90
C LYS A 80 15.05 -15.24 -21.13
N GLN A 81 15.80 -14.57 -20.24
CA GLN A 81 16.85 -15.19 -19.41
C GLN A 81 16.34 -15.66 -18.04
N LEU A 82 15.09 -15.36 -17.69
CA LEU A 82 14.52 -15.74 -16.40
C LEU A 82 14.13 -17.23 -16.41
N PRO A 83 14.32 -17.95 -15.28
CA PRO A 83 13.85 -19.32 -15.15
C PRO A 83 12.35 -19.43 -15.40
N LYS A 84 11.89 -20.48 -16.10
CA LYS A 84 10.46 -20.68 -16.43
C LYS A 84 9.54 -20.58 -15.21
N LYS A 85 9.94 -21.17 -14.08
CA LYS A 85 9.19 -21.12 -12.81
C LYS A 85 9.03 -19.70 -12.22
N ASN A 86 9.85 -18.74 -12.66
CA ASN A 86 9.83 -17.36 -12.18
C ASN A 86 9.08 -16.42 -13.14
N VAL A 87 8.49 -16.93 -14.22
CA VAL A 87 7.73 -16.11 -15.17
C VAL A 87 6.33 -16.66 -15.28
N ARG A 88 5.33 -15.79 -15.11
CA ARG A 88 3.93 -16.15 -15.32
C ARG A 88 3.27 -15.13 -16.25
N ILE A 89 2.60 -15.63 -17.28
CA ILE A 89 1.92 -14.81 -18.27
C ILE A 89 0.44 -15.16 -18.22
N VAL A 90 -0.39 -14.19 -17.85
CA VAL A 90 -1.84 -14.37 -17.75
C VAL A 90 -2.55 -13.56 -18.83
N ALA A 91 -3.59 -14.14 -19.41
CA ALA A 91 -4.45 -13.53 -20.42
C ALA A 91 -5.89 -13.48 -19.94
N THR A 92 -6.54 -12.33 -20.14
CA THR A 92 -7.85 -12.06 -19.55
C THR A 92 -8.96 -11.98 -20.60
N HIS A 93 -9.95 -11.12 -20.40
CA HIS A 93 -11.22 -11.09 -21.11
C HIS A 93 -11.12 -11.22 -22.64
N ALA A 94 -10.28 -10.42 -23.32
CA ALA A 94 -10.23 -10.41 -24.79
C ALA A 94 -9.80 -11.76 -25.39
N LEU A 95 -8.78 -12.42 -24.82
CA LEU A 95 -8.35 -13.74 -25.27
C LEU A 95 -9.29 -14.85 -24.81
N ARG A 96 -9.94 -14.67 -23.65
CA ARG A 96 -10.94 -15.61 -23.13
C ARG A 96 -12.16 -15.76 -24.02
N ILE A 97 -12.60 -14.68 -24.70
CA ILE A 97 -13.77 -14.74 -25.60
C ILE A 97 -13.40 -14.97 -27.07
N ALA A 98 -12.12 -14.81 -27.44
CA ALA A 98 -11.69 -14.94 -28.83
C ALA A 98 -11.78 -16.38 -29.34
N GLN A 99 -12.57 -16.61 -30.40
CA GLN A 99 -12.72 -17.93 -31.03
C GLN A 99 -11.44 -18.42 -31.73
N ASN A 100 -10.54 -17.51 -32.09
CA ASN A 100 -9.23 -17.81 -32.70
C ASN A 100 -8.07 -17.50 -31.72
N SER A 101 -8.29 -17.62 -30.41
CA SER A 101 -7.24 -17.45 -29.41
C SER A 101 -6.08 -18.44 -29.62
N ASP A 102 -6.35 -19.67 -30.02
CA ASP A 102 -5.31 -20.68 -30.32
C ASP A 102 -4.32 -20.21 -31.40
N HIS A 103 -4.81 -19.52 -32.45
CA HIS A 103 -3.96 -18.94 -33.50
C HIS A 103 -2.99 -17.91 -32.91
N PHE A 104 -3.49 -17.04 -32.03
CA PHE A 104 -2.66 -16.07 -31.32
C PHE A 104 -1.64 -16.76 -30.38
N LEU A 105 -2.07 -17.77 -29.62
CA LEU A 105 -1.22 -18.50 -28.67
C LEU A 105 -0.08 -19.25 -29.39
N GLN A 106 -0.38 -19.89 -30.52
CA GLN A 106 0.63 -20.56 -31.35
C GLN A 106 1.69 -19.57 -31.83
N ALA A 107 1.27 -18.44 -32.42
CA ALA A 107 2.21 -17.41 -32.87
C ALA A 107 3.01 -16.78 -31.71
N ALA A 108 2.39 -16.62 -30.53
CA ALA A 108 3.08 -16.09 -29.35
C ALA A 108 4.12 -17.06 -28.78
N SER A 109 3.91 -18.38 -28.94
CA SER A 109 4.84 -19.41 -28.46
C SER A 109 6.19 -19.43 -29.21
N GLU A 110 6.22 -18.88 -30.43
CA GLU A 110 7.46 -18.70 -31.20
C GLU A 110 8.31 -17.53 -30.66
N ILE A 111 7.69 -16.59 -29.93
CA ILE A 111 8.31 -15.37 -29.40
C ILE A 111 8.70 -15.53 -27.93
N LEU A 112 7.86 -16.25 -27.16
CA LEU A 112 7.99 -16.39 -25.71
C LEU A 112 8.30 -17.84 -25.34
N PRO A 113 9.39 -18.10 -24.60
CA PRO A 113 9.68 -19.45 -24.09
C PRO A 113 8.81 -19.83 -22.87
N TYR A 114 7.74 -19.06 -22.61
CA TYR A 114 6.85 -19.17 -21.45
C TYR A 114 5.40 -19.36 -21.92
N PRO A 115 4.62 -20.23 -21.27
CA PRO A 115 3.22 -20.43 -21.62
C PRO A 115 2.39 -19.19 -21.26
N ILE A 116 1.35 -18.94 -22.06
CA ILE A 116 0.31 -17.94 -21.77
C ILE A 116 -0.89 -18.67 -21.19
N GLU A 117 -1.26 -18.32 -19.96
CA GLU A 117 -2.40 -18.87 -19.24
C GLU A 117 -3.64 -17.99 -19.47
N ILE A 118 -4.62 -18.44 -20.25
CA ILE A 118 -5.93 -17.78 -20.30
C ILE A 118 -6.68 -18.10 -19.01
N ILE A 119 -6.92 -17.09 -18.18
CA ILE A 119 -7.58 -17.27 -16.88
C ILE A 119 -9.08 -16.98 -16.96
N SER A 120 -9.87 -17.70 -16.18
CA SER A 120 -11.30 -17.41 -16.02
C SER A 120 -11.50 -16.05 -15.34
N GLY A 121 -12.68 -15.44 -15.52
CA GLY A 121 -12.99 -14.19 -14.82
C GLY A 121 -12.99 -14.34 -13.29
N GLN A 122 -13.39 -15.51 -12.79
CA GLN A 122 -13.34 -15.83 -11.35
C GLN A 122 -11.90 -15.91 -10.83
N GLU A 123 -11.00 -16.51 -11.60
CA GLU A 123 -9.58 -16.59 -11.25
C GLU A 123 -8.92 -15.20 -11.31
N GLU A 124 -9.28 -14.39 -12.31
CA GLU A 124 -8.89 -12.98 -12.40
C GLU A 124 -9.34 -12.20 -11.16
N ALA A 125 -10.61 -12.32 -10.76
CA ALA A 125 -11.15 -11.70 -9.55
C ALA A 125 -10.42 -12.17 -8.27
N ARG A 126 -10.13 -13.47 -8.15
CA ARG A 126 -9.40 -14.05 -7.01
C ARG A 126 -7.98 -13.47 -6.93
N LEU A 127 -7.26 -13.43 -8.04
CA LEU A 127 -5.90 -12.89 -8.09
C LEU A 127 -5.89 -11.38 -7.81
N ILE A 128 -6.83 -10.62 -8.37
CA ILE A 128 -7.00 -9.19 -8.03
C ILE A 128 -7.22 -9.02 -6.52
N TYR A 129 -8.11 -9.82 -5.92
CA TYR A 129 -8.32 -9.81 -4.48
C TYR A 129 -7.02 -10.05 -3.72
N LEU A 130 -6.24 -11.08 -4.08
CA LEU A 130 -4.97 -11.37 -3.44
C LEU A 130 -3.97 -10.22 -3.56
N GLY A 131 -3.89 -9.59 -4.74
CA GLY A 131 -3.01 -8.43 -4.96
C GLY A 131 -3.36 -7.25 -4.05
N VAL A 132 -4.66 -6.99 -3.85
CA VAL A 132 -5.16 -5.96 -2.93
C VAL A 132 -4.97 -6.38 -1.47
N ALA A 133 -5.35 -7.60 -1.12
CA ALA A 133 -5.35 -8.14 0.23
C ALA A 133 -3.94 -8.26 0.82
N ALA A 134 -2.96 -8.67 0.01
CA ALA A 134 -1.56 -8.72 0.40
C ALA A 134 -1.03 -7.34 0.81
N HIS A 135 -1.57 -6.25 0.28
CA HIS A 135 -1.14 -4.89 0.63
C HIS A 135 -2.11 -4.19 1.59
N SER A 136 -3.13 -4.91 2.09
CA SER A 136 -4.19 -4.37 2.92
C SER A 136 -3.93 -4.58 4.42
N LEU A 137 -4.13 -3.52 5.19
CA LEU A 137 -3.99 -3.51 6.65
C LEU A 137 -5.18 -4.12 7.38
N LEU A 138 -6.33 -4.19 6.72
CA LEU A 138 -7.61 -4.58 7.33
C LEU A 138 -7.73 -6.12 7.36
N LYS A 139 -6.76 -6.82 7.93
CA LYS A 139 -6.63 -8.29 7.82
C LYS A 139 -7.82 -9.06 8.41
N LYS A 140 -8.52 -8.49 9.38
CA LYS A 140 -9.66 -9.13 10.07
C LYS A 140 -11.02 -8.70 9.55
N GLU A 141 -11.05 -7.68 8.69
CA GLU A 141 -12.30 -7.12 8.18
C GLU A 141 -12.70 -7.77 6.87
N THR A 142 -14.00 -8.01 6.70
CA THR A 142 -14.57 -8.40 5.41
C THR A 142 -14.49 -7.23 4.43
N LYS A 143 -13.87 -7.48 3.28
CA LYS A 143 -13.68 -6.48 2.22
C LYS A 143 -14.39 -6.92 0.96
N LEU A 144 -14.97 -5.95 0.25
CA LEU A 144 -15.33 -6.05 -1.15
C LEU A 144 -14.23 -5.40 -2.00
N VAL A 145 -13.67 -6.14 -2.93
CA VAL A 145 -12.73 -5.64 -3.94
C VAL A 145 -13.44 -5.56 -5.28
N ILE A 146 -13.32 -4.42 -5.96
CA ILE A 146 -13.90 -4.15 -7.27
C ILE A 146 -12.80 -3.73 -8.25
N ASP A 147 -12.74 -4.34 -9.44
CA ASP A 147 -11.91 -3.89 -10.55
C ASP A 147 -12.79 -3.67 -11.79
N ILE A 148 -12.76 -2.46 -12.35
CA ILE A 148 -13.49 -2.17 -13.61
C ILE A 148 -12.48 -2.16 -14.76
N GLY A 149 -12.41 -3.28 -15.46
CA GLY A 149 -11.59 -3.49 -16.64
C GLY A 149 -12.18 -2.89 -17.91
N GLY A 150 -11.58 -3.26 -19.05
CA GLY A 150 -12.04 -2.83 -20.38
C GLY A 150 -13.28 -3.57 -20.86
N GLY A 151 -13.31 -4.91 -20.71
CA GLY A 151 -14.42 -5.76 -21.12
C GLY A 151 -15.17 -6.47 -19.99
N SER A 152 -14.58 -6.54 -18.80
CA SER A 152 -15.21 -7.14 -17.62
C SER A 152 -15.05 -6.27 -16.37
N THR A 153 -15.83 -6.60 -15.35
CA THR A 153 -15.72 -6.06 -13.99
C THR A 153 -15.66 -7.22 -13.02
N GLU A 154 -14.60 -7.28 -12.23
CA GLU A 154 -14.35 -8.31 -11.24
C GLU A 154 -14.78 -7.82 -9.85
N MET A 155 -15.41 -8.71 -9.09
CA MET A 155 -15.83 -8.48 -7.71
C MET A 155 -15.38 -9.66 -6.86
N ALA A 156 -14.79 -9.37 -5.70
CA ALA A 156 -14.40 -10.40 -4.76
C ALA A 156 -14.63 -9.95 -3.32
N VAL A 157 -15.20 -10.85 -2.51
CA VAL A 157 -15.38 -10.63 -1.08
C VAL A 157 -14.47 -11.57 -0.31
N GLY A 158 -13.82 -11.08 0.74
CA GLY A 158 -12.99 -11.93 1.58
C GLY A 158 -12.51 -11.29 2.88
N VAL A 159 -11.88 -12.10 3.73
CA VAL A 159 -11.27 -11.68 5.00
C VAL A 159 -9.79 -12.06 4.97
N GLY A 160 -8.90 -11.11 5.24
CA GLY A 160 -7.46 -11.35 5.14
C GLY A 160 -7.07 -11.78 3.73
N LEU A 161 -6.45 -12.95 3.60
CA LEU A 161 -6.13 -13.59 2.30
C LEU A 161 -7.14 -14.67 1.90
N ASN A 162 -8.16 -14.90 2.74
CA ASN A 162 -9.21 -15.87 2.46
C ASN A 162 -10.29 -15.24 1.60
N VAL A 163 -10.48 -15.79 0.40
CA VAL A 163 -11.50 -15.33 -0.54
C VAL A 163 -12.78 -16.12 -0.27
N LEU A 164 -13.88 -15.41 0.01
CA LEU A 164 -15.18 -16.01 0.34
C LEU A 164 -16.09 -16.10 -0.89
N LEU A 165 -16.02 -15.11 -1.77
CA LEU A 165 -16.81 -15.04 -2.99
C LEU A 165 -16.01 -14.34 -4.09
N VAL A 166 -16.13 -14.85 -5.31
CA VAL A 166 -15.61 -14.23 -6.52
C VAL A 166 -16.68 -14.20 -7.58
N ASP A 167 -16.72 -13.12 -8.35
CA ASP A 167 -17.59 -12.97 -9.50
C ASP A 167 -16.92 -12.08 -10.56
N SER A 168 -17.27 -12.30 -11.83
CA SER A 168 -16.81 -11.47 -12.95
C SER A 168 -17.96 -11.29 -13.92
N GLN A 169 -18.31 -10.03 -14.15
CA GLN A 169 -19.41 -9.64 -15.04
C GLN A 169 -18.85 -9.14 -16.36
N PRO A 170 -19.43 -9.51 -17.52
CA PRO A 170 -19.06 -8.99 -18.83
C PRO A 170 -19.63 -7.57 -19.00
N MET A 171 -19.06 -6.65 -18.22
CA MET A 171 -19.31 -5.22 -18.25
C MET A 171 -18.01 -4.48 -17.97
N GLY A 172 -17.43 -3.85 -18.97
CA GLY A 172 -16.22 -3.05 -18.82
C GLY A 172 -16.35 -1.70 -19.50
N CYS A 173 -15.46 -0.77 -19.15
CA CYS A 173 -15.59 0.62 -19.60
C CYS A 173 -15.51 0.78 -21.12
N VAL A 174 -14.78 -0.09 -21.83
CA VAL A 174 -14.70 -0.07 -23.30
C VAL A 174 -16.01 -0.59 -23.88
N SER A 175 -16.41 -1.81 -23.49
CA SER A 175 -17.65 -2.43 -23.98
C SER A 175 -18.90 -1.57 -23.75
N TYR A 176 -19.00 -0.90 -22.60
CA TYR A 176 -20.12 -0.01 -22.29
C TYR A 176 -20.06 1.30 -23.08
N THR A 177 -18.86 1.81 -23.36
CA THR A 177 -18.70 2.96 -24.24
C THR A 177 -19.12 2.61 -25.66
N GLU A 178 -18.71 1.47 -26.20
CA GLU A 178 -19.10 1.04 -27.55
C GLU A 178 -20.62 0.82 -27.64
N GLN A 179 -21.21 0.19 -26.63
CA GLN A 179 -22.64 -0.13 -26.62
C GLN A 179 -23.54 1.12 -26.46
N PHE A 180 -23.17 2.06 -25.58
CA PHE A 180 -24.07 3.16 -25.19
C PHE A 180 -23.58 4.55 -25.59
N PHE A 181 -22.30 4.70 -25.92
CA PHE A 181 -21.67 6.01 -26.16
C PHE A 181 -20.80 5.99 -27.43
N SER A 182 -21.23 5.26 -28.46
CA SER A 182 -20.50 5.10 -29.72
C SER A 182 -20.24 6.43 -30.46
N SER A 183 -21.16 7.39 -30.35
CA SER A 183 -20.97 8.76 -30.88
C SER A 183 -20.01 9.63 -30.04
N LEU A 184 -19.51 9.12 -28.91
CA LEU A 184 -18.73 9.84 -27.91
C LEU A 184 -19.42 11.10 -27.34
N GLU A 185 -20.74 11.16 -27.51
CA GLU A 185 -21.60 12.17 -26.89
C GLU A 185 -21.95 11.77 -25.46
N ILE A 186 -21.91 12.76 -24.58
CA ILE A 186 -22.23 12.63 -23.17
C ILE A 186 -23.66 13.15 -22.98
N ASN A 187 -24.61 12.23 -22.86
CA ASN A 187 -26.01 12.57 -22.65
C ASN A 187 -26.65 11.71 -21.53
N GLN A 188 -27.73 12.24 -20.97
CA GLN A 188 -28.41 11.64 -19.81
C GLN A 188 -29.13 10.33 -20.16
N THR A 189 -29.71 10.23 -21.35
CA THR A 189 -30.47 9.04 -21.79
C THR A 189 -29.57 7.81 -21.90
N ASN A 190 -28.44 7.94 -22.60
CA ASN A 190 -27.48 6.85 -22.76
C ASN A 190 -26.86 6.45 -21.42
N PHE A 191 -26.59 7.43 -20.54
CA PHE A 191 -26.11 7.14 -19.20
C PHE A 191 -27.10 6.36 -18.36
N LYS A 192 -28.38 6.74 -18.40
CA LYS A 192 -29.44 6.01 -17.70
C LYS A 192 -29.54 4.57 -18.21
N ASN A 193 -29.49 4.36 -19.53
CA ASN A 193 -29.54 3.04 -20.16
C ASN A 193 -28.32 2.18 -19.79
N ALA A 194 -27.12 2.76 -19.83
CA ALA A 194 -25.88 2.09 -19.43
C ALA A 194 -25.93 1.68 -17.95
N LYS A 195 -26.30 2.60 -17.06
CA LYS A 195 -26.41 2.33 -15.61
C LYS A 195 -27.46 1.24 -15.33
N HIS A 196 -28.64 1.33 -15.93
CA HIS A 196 -29.70 0.34 -15.76
C HIS A 196 -29.26 -1.05 -16.23
N THR A 197 -28.57 -1.12 -17.37
CA THR A 197 -28.05 -2.38 -17.91
C THR A 197 -26.98 -3.02 -17.00
N ALA A 198 -26.17 -2.20 -16.31
CA ALA A 198 -25.24 -2.69 -15.29
C ALA A 198 -25.98 -3.19 -14.03
N ILE A 199 -27.00 -2.46 -13.56
CA ILE A 199 -27.85 -2.89 -12.43
C ILE A 199 -28.45 -4.26 -12.70
N GLN A 200 -29.07 -4.46 -13.87
CA GLN A 200 -29.67 -5.75 -14.26
C GLN A 200 -28.67 -6.92 -14.23
N ARG A 201 -27.41 -6.69 -14.65
CA ARG A 201 -26.36 -7.72 -14.56
C ARG A 201 -26.00 -8.05 -13.11
N LEU A 202 -26.02 -7.04 -12.23
CA LEU A 202 -25.68 -7.18 -10.82
C LEU A 202 -26.80 -7.79 -9.97
N GLU A 203 -28.07 -7.76 -10.42
CA GLU A 203 -29.23 -8.26 -9.68
C GLU A 203 -29.03 -9.68 -9.14
N LYS A 204 -28.45 -10.58 -9.95
CA LYS A 204 -28.24 -11.98 -9.55
C LYS A 204 -27.18 -12.15 -8.47
N ILE A 205 -26.07 -11.41 -8.54
CA ILE A 205 -24.94 -11.58 -7.61
C ILE A 205 -25.06 -10.71 -6.36
N SER A 206 -25.78 -9.59 -6.44
CA SER A 206 -25.89 -8.62 -5.36
C SER A 206 -26.38 -9.18 -4.01
N PRO A 207 -27.37 -10.10 -3.93
CA PRO A 207 -27.83 -10.62 -2.64
C PRO A 207 -26.72 -11.46 -1.98
N HIS A 208 -25.96 -12.23 -2.77
CA HIS A 208 -24.85 -13.03 -2.28
C HIS A 208 -23.72 -12.17 -1.73
N ILE A 209 -23.34 -11.10 -2.44
CA ILE A 209 -22.32 -10.15 -1.94
C ILE A 209 -22.79 -9.46 -0.66
N LYS A 210 -24.04 -8.97 -0.62
CA LYS A 210 -24.58 -8.28 0.57
C LYS A 210 -24.71 -9.20 1.78
N SER A 211 -25.01 -10.48 1.58
CA SER A 211 -25.10 -11.48 2.65
C SER A 211 -23.79 -11.70 3.42
N LEU A 212 -22.64 -11.34 2.84
CA LEU A 212 -21.33 -11.47 3.47
C LEU A 212 -20.95 -10.27 4.36
N SER A 213 -21.79 -9.22 4.42
CA SER A 213 -21.60 -8.04 5.28
C SER A 213 -20.18 -7.45 5.20
N PHE A 214 -19.79 -6.97 4.02
CA PHE A 214 -18.49 -6.31 3.86
C PHE A 214 -18.46 -4.96 4.62
N HIS A 215 -17.36 -4.70 5.33
CA HIS A 215 -17.16 -3.48 6.11
C HIS A 215 -16.40 -2.40 5.33
N TYR A 216 -15.59 -2.82 4.36
CA TYR A 216 -14.76 -1.94 3.56
C TYR A 216 -14.86 -2.29 2.08
N THR A 217 -14.94 -1.27 1.24
CA THR A 217 -14.87 -1.43 -0.21
C THR A 217 -13.58 -0.84 -0.75
N ILE A 218 -12.85 -1.64 -1.52
CA ILE A 218 -11.61 -1.25 -2.18
C ILE A 218 -11.81 -1.37 -3.68
N GLY A 219 -11.51 -0.32 -4.42
CA GLY A 219 -11.53 -0.33 -5.88
C GLY A 219 -10.13 -0.23 -6.45
N THR A 220 -9.87 -0.97 -7.52
CA THR A 220 -8.63 -0.91 -8.29
C THR A 220 -8.96 -0.70 -9.78
N SER A 221 -7.97 -0.85 -10.65
CA SER A 221 -8.02 -0.51 -12.08
C SER A 221 -7.79 0.96 -12.43
N SER A 222 -7.47 1.17 -13.70
CA SER A 222 -7.30 2.49 -14.31
C SER A 222 -8.56 3.36 -14.31
N THR A 223 -9.76 2.77 -14.29
CA THR A 223 -11.03 3.52 -14.29
C THR A 223 -11.27 4.15 -12.91
N ILE A 224 -11.14 3.36 -11.84
CA ILE A 224 -11.29 3.84 -10.46
C ILE A 224 -10.16 4.82 -10.11
N LYS A 225 -8.92 4.54 -10.56
CA LYS A 225 -7.79 5.49 -10.43
C LYS A 225 -8.11 6.87 -11.02
N ALA A 226 -8.72 6.90 -12.20
CA ALA A 226 -9.06 8.15 -12.88
C ALA A 226 -10.09 8.96 -12.08
N PHE A 227 -11.11 8.31 -11.52
CA PHE A 227 -12.09 8.99 -10.65
C PHE A 227 -11.47 9.50 -9.36
N HIS A 228 -10.66 8.68 -8.69
CA HIS A 228 -9.90 9.08 -7.50
C HIS A 228 -9.06 10.33 -7.77
N ASN A 229 -8.25 10.32 -8.84
CA ASN A 229 -7.39 11.46 -9.19
C ASN A 229 -8.20 12.70 -9.59
N LEU A 230 -9.32 12.53 -10.31
CA LEU A 230 -10.16 13.66 -10.71
C LEU A 230 -10.83 14.31 -9.49
N LEU A 231 -11.26 13.53 -8.49
CA LEU A 231 -11.79 14.08 -7.24
C LEU A 231 -10.73 14.90 -6.49
N ILE A 232 -9.48 14.42 -6.46
CA ILE A 232 -8.35 15.17 -5.89
C ILE A 232 -8.10 16.47 -6.68
N GLU A 233 -8.11 16.42 -8.02
CA GLU A 233 -7.98 17.60 -8.89
C GLU A 233 -9.09 18.63 -8.63
N MET A 234 -10.29 18.19 -8.26
CA MET A 234 -11.44 19.02 -7.89
C MET A 234 -11.42 19.50 -6.43
N GLY A 235 -10.36 19.22 -5.67
CA GLY A 235 -10.17 19.70 -4.28
C GLY A 235 -10.66 18.76 -3.19
N ILE A 236 -11.07 17.52 -3.51
CA ILE A 236 -11.43 16.50 -2.52
C ILE A 236 -10.17 15.76 -2.06
N THR A 237 -9.59 16.22 -0.95
CA THR A 237 -8.23 15.83 -0.53
C THR A 237 -8.11 14.43 0.08
N ASP A 238 -9.19 13.84 0.59
CA ASP A 238 -9.17 12.48 1.14
C ASP A 238 -9.16 11.38 0.05
N GLY A 239 -9.49 11.74 -1.19
CA GLY A 239 -9.57 10.83 -2.34
C GLY A 239 -10.60 9.69 -2.21
N ILE A 240 -11.48 9.70 -1.20
CA ILE A 240 -12.50 8.66 -1.00
C ILE A 240 -13.60 8.81 -2.06
N ILE A 241 -14.05 7.71 -2.66
CA ILE A 241 -15.14 7.72 -3.63
C ILE A 241 -16.45 7.41 -2.90
N THR A 242 -17.46 8.26 -3.07
CA THR A 242 -18.83 8.06 -2.55
C THR A 242 -19.83 8.28 -3.67
N TYR A 243 -21.06 7.77 -3.53
CA TYR A 243 -22.09 7.98 -4.55
C TYR A 243 -22.31 9.47 -4.86
N LYS A 244 -22.42 10.31 -3.82
CA LYS A 244 -22.55 11.77 -3.96
C LYS A 244 -21.38 12.40 -4.72
N ARG A 245 -20.16 11.91 -4.52
CA ARG A 245 -18.98 12.39 -5.26
C ARG A 245 -18.98 11.92 -6.71
N LEU A 246 -19.49 10.72 -7.00
CA LEU A 246 -19.72 10.26 -8.38
C LEU A 246 -20.81 11.09 -9.08
N GLU A 247 -21.84 11.56 -8.38
CA GLU A 247 -22.82 12.50 -8.93
C GLU A 247 -22.18 13.83 -9.34
N LEU A 248 -21.22 14.35 -8.55
CA LEU A 248 -20.44 15.54 -8.96
C LEU A 248 -19.69 15.29 -10.28
N LEU A 249 -19.04 14.13 -10.41
CA LEU A 249 -18.34 13.75 -11.65
C LEU A 249 -19.33 13.60 -12.82
N TYR A 250 -20.49 13.00 -12.58
CA TYR A 250 -21.57 12.86 -13.57
C TYR A 250 -22.01 14.20 -14.12
N HIS A 251 -22.32 15.18 -13.26
CA HIS A 251 -22.73 16.52 -13.68
C HIS A 251 -21.59 17.27 -14.39
N TYR A 252 -20.36 17.11 -13.92
CA TYR A 252 -19.18 17.67 -14.61
C TYR A 252 -19.07 17.12 -16.04
N PHE A 253 -19.15 15.80 -16.23
CA PHE A 253 -19.08 15.21 -17.56
C PHE A 253 -20.24 15.63 -18.45
N LEU A 254 -21.48 15.65 -17.93
CA LEU A 254 -22.64 16.15 -18.69
C LEU A 254 -22.43 17.59 -19.18
N SER A 255 -21.83 18.46 -18.37
CA SER A 255 -21.55 19.84 -18.77
C SER A 255 -20.57 19.94 -19.96
N CYS A 256 -19.71 18.93 -20.14
CA CYS A 256 -18.76 18.87 -21.24
C CYS A 256 -19.42 18.52 -22.59
N LYS A 257 -20.58 17.84 -22.60
CA LYS A 257 -21.32 17.32 -23.78
C LYS A 257 -20.60 16.30 -24.65
N THR A 258 -19.29 16.38 -24.80
CA THR A 258 -18.47 15.43 -25.58
C THR A 258 -17.19 15.09 -24.82
N VAL A 259 -16.67 13.88 -25.01
CA VAL A 259 -15.44 13.43 -24.33
C VAL A 259 -14.22 14.30 -24.63
N SER A 260 -14.17 14.90 -25.83
CA SER A 260 -13.10 15.80 -26.27
C SER A 260 -13.03 17.10 -25.46
N LYS A 261 -14.14 17.52 -24.84
CA LYS A 261 -14.23 18.74 -24.03
C LYS A 261 -13.89 18.52 -22.56
N ILE A 262 -13.60 17.28 -22.15
CA ILE A 262 -13.15 16.97 -20.79
C ILE A 262 -11.74 17.55 -20.58
N LYS A 263 -11.66 18.62 -19.77
CA LYS A 263 -10.42 19.29 -19.40
C LYS A 263 -9.99 18.83 -18.01
N SER A 264 -9.16 17.78 -17.96
CA SER A 264 -8.55 17.28 -16.72
C SER A 264 -7.14 16.78 -17.02
N LYS A 265 -6.21 17.06 -16.10
CA LYS A 265 -4.85 16.50 -16.12
C LYS A 265 -4.79 15.11 -15.46
N ALA A 266 -5.75 14.79 -14.59
CA ALA A 266 -5.87 13.50 -13.93
C ALA A 266 -6.24 12.34 -14.89
N ILE A 267 -6.87 12.63 -16.03
CA ILE A 267 -7.35 11.63 -16.99
C ILE A 267 -6.58 11.72 -18.30
N SER A 268 -5.90 10.63 -18.69
CA SER A 268 -5.21 10.55 -19.98
C SER A 268 -6.18 10.63 -21.15
N ASP A 269 -5.71 11.11 -22.32
CA ASP A 269 -6.58 11.26 -23.49
C ASP A 269 -7.22 9.95 -23.94
N SER A 270 -6.45 8.85 -23.92
CA SER A 270 -6.96 7.50 -24.20
C SER A 270 -8.02 7.02 -23.22
N ARG A 271 -8.10 7.60 -22.01
CA ARG A 271 -9.08 7.25 -20.98
C ARG A 271 -10.33 8.11 -21.08
N LYS A 272 -10.22 9.35 -21.57
CA LYS A 272 -11.38 10.25 -21.76
C LYS A 272 -12.47 9.63 -22.64
N SER A 273 -12.09 8.85 -23.65
CA SER A 273 -13.06 8.18 -24.54
C SER A 273 -13.92 7.14 -23.83
N VAL A 274 -13.41 6.48 -22.79
CA VAL A 274 -14.08 5.35 -22.12
C VAL A 274 -14.55 5.65 -20.69
N ILE A 275 -14.24 6.85 -20.17
CA ILE A 275 -14.48 7.18 -18.75
C ILE A 275 -15.96 7.22 -18.40
N PHE A 276 -16.82 7.66 -19.32
CA PHE A 276 -18.25 7.82 -19.04
C PHE A 276 -18.98 6.47 -18.94
N GLY A 277 -18.60 5.49 -19.76
CA GLY A 277 -19.04 4.10 -19.61
C GLY A 277 -18.60 3.50 -18.28
N GLY A 278 -17.36 3.75 -17.87
CA GLY A 278 -16.85 3.37 -16.56
C GLY A 278 -17.60 4.01 -15.38
N LEU A 279 -18.07 5.26 -15.54
CA LEU A 279 -18.83 5.96 -14.50
C LEU A 279 -20.21 5.33 -14.32
N ALA A 280 -20.87 4.96 -15.42
CA ALA A 280 -22.18 4.29 -15.36
C ALA A 280 -22.09 2.94 -14.60
N ILE A 281 -21.05 2.14 -14.88
CA ILE A 281 -20.79 0.87 -14.18
C ILE A 281 -20.54 1.12 -12.69
N LEU A 282 -19.66 2.07 -12.35
CA LEU A 282 -19.33 2.33 -10.95
C LEU A 282 -20.51 2.86 -10.14
N MET A 283 -21.32 3.76 -10.72
CA MET A 283 -22.55 4.23 -10.06
C MET A 283 -23.57 3.10 -9.87
N ALA A 284 -23.72 2.20 -10.84
CA ALA A 284 -24.57 1.02 -10.71
C ALA A 284 -24.10 0.08 -9.58
N LEU A 285 -22.79 -0.13 -9.44
CA LEU A 285 -22.21 -0.92 -8.33
C LEU A 285 -22.51 -0.29 -6.96
N PHE A 286 -22.32 1.03 -6.83
CA PHE A 286 -22.64 1.75 -5.59
C PHE A 286 -24.12 1.63 -5.22
N GLU A 287 -25.01 1.79 -6.19
CA GLU A 287 -26.46 1.70 -5.99
C GLU A 287 -26.90 0.28 -5.63
N THR A 288 -26.45 -0.73 -6.38
CA THR A 288 -26.91 -2.11 -6.23
C THR A 288 -26.37 -2.78 -4.96
N LEU A 289 -25.10 -2.50 -4.62
CA LEU A 289 -24.40 -3.08 -3.47
C LEU A 289 -24.47 -2.19 -2.22
N GLU A 290 -25.15 -1.04 -2.29
CA GLU A 290 -25.32 -0.09 -1.19
C GLU A 290 -23.97 0.34 -0.57
N ILE A 291 -22.99 0.64 -1.44
CA ILE A 291 -21.62 0.94 -1.02
C ILE A 291 -21.58 2.34 -0.36
N PRO A 292 -21.16 2.46 0.91
CA PRO A 292 -21.09 3.77 1.56
C PRO A 292 -19.92 4.61 1.05
N HIS A 293 -18.76 3.97 0.89
CA HIS A 293 -17.53 4.60 0.41
C HIS A 293 -16.59 3.54 -0.18
N LEU A 294 -15.75 3.95 -1.12
CA LEU A 294 -14.75 3.12 -1.78
C LEU A 294 -13.37 3.77 -1.69
N HIS A 295 -12.38 2.99 -1.28
CA HIS A 295 -10.97 3.39 -1.26
C HIS A 295 -10.25 2.90 -2.51
N TYR A 296 -9.48 3.76 -3.16
CA TYR A 296 -8.65 3.36 -4.30
C TYR A 296 -7.39 2.60 -3.82
N CYS A 297 -7.06 1.50 -4.49
CA CYS A 297 -5.82 0.75 -4.32
C CYS A 297 -5.07 0.67 -5.65
N PRO A 298 -3.75 0.97 -5.70
CA PRO A 298 -2.97 0.82 -6.92
C PRO A 298 -2.60 -0.64 -7.24
N HIS A 299 -2.85 -1.58 -6.31
CA HIS A 299 -2.54 -2.99 -6.52
C HIS A 299 -3.72 -3.73 -7.17
N ALA A 300 -3.44 -4.63 -8.11
CA ALA A 300 -4.44 -5.36 -8.90
C ALA A 300 -3.91 -6.76 -9.28
N LEU A 301 -4.38 -7.30 -10.40
CA LEU A 301 -4.08 -8.64 -10.94
C LEU A 301 -2.59 -9.02 -10.86
N ARG A 302 -1.71 -8.19 -11.41
CA ARG A 302 -0.27 -8.48 -11.48
C ARG A 302 0.37 -8.72 -10.12
N ASN A 303 -0.07 -7.97 -9.12
CA ASN A 303 0.45 -8.11 -7.75
C ASN A 303 -0.07 -9.39 -7.10
N GLY A 304 -1.29 -9.81 -7.43
CA GLY A 304 -1.85 -11.09 -7.01
C GLY A 304 -1.11 -12.27 -7.61
N VAL A 305 -0.85 -12.23 -8.91
CA VAL A 305 -0.05 -13.25 -9.63
C VAL A 305 1.36 -13.33 -9.04
N LEU A 306 2.01 -12.18 -8.85
CA LEU A 306 3.35 -12.12 -8.27
C LEU A 306 3.36 -12.65 -6.82
N TYR A 307 2.35 -12.27 -6.02
CA TYR A 307 2.19 -12.77 -4.66
C TYR A 307 2.01 -14.29 -4.63
N GLU A 308 1.19 -14.85 -5.53
CA GLU A 308 0.95 -16.28 -5.62
C GLU A 308 2.21 -17.07 -6.00
N MET A 309 3.01 -16.55 -6.94
CA MET A 309 4.29 -17.17 -7.33
C MET A 309 5.27 -17.28 -6.16
N ILE A 310 5.11 -16.45 -5.12
CA ILE A 310 6.06 -16.28 -4.01
C ILE A 310 5.49 -16.80 -2.69
N LYS A 311 4.22 -17.22 -2.67
CA LYS A 311 3.49 -17.73 -1.50
C LYS A 311 4.13 -18.95 -0.81
N GLN A 312 5.19 -19.52 -1.37
CA GLN A 312 6.08 -20.47 -0.68
C GLN A 312 6.93 -19.86 0.45
N LEU A 313 6.93 -18.52 0.65
CA LEU A 313 7.85 -17.83 1.57
C LEU A 313 7.14 -17.11 2.75
N SER A 314 5.98 -17.61 3.18
CA SER A 314 5.05 -16.94 4.12
C SER A 314 5.69 -16.32 5.37
N MET A 315 5.36 -15.04 5.63
CA MET A 315 5.42 -14.43 6.98
C MET A 315 4.12 -13.65 7.30
N ASP A 316 3.65 -13.77 8.54
CA ASP A 316 2.31 -13.36 9.00
C ASP A 316 2.06 -11.84 9.09
N ASP A 317 3.10 -10.99 9.12
CA ASP A 317 2.97 -9.53 9.00
C ASP A 317 3.97 -8.92 8.01
N ILE A 318 3.46 -8.42 6.88
CA ILE A 318 4.24 -7.80 5.81
C ILE A 318 4.94 -6.53 6.28
N ARG A 319 4.40 -5.80 7.27
CA ARG A 319 5.09 -4.61 7.82
C ARG A 319 6.27 -4.99 8.70
N GLN A 320 6.07 -5.98 9.57
CA GLN A 320 7.15 -6.54 10.38
C GLN A 320 8.24 -7.09 9.47
N HIS A 321 7.85 -7.79 8.41
CA HIS A 321 8.75 -8.27 7.38
C HIS A 321 9.51 -7.11 6.72
N THR A 322 8.82 -6.09 6.20
CA THR A 322 9.43 -4.88 5.61
C THR A 322 10.44 -4.23 6.57
N ALA A 323 10.11 -4.09 7.85
CA ALA A 323 11.01 -3.51 8.84
C ALA A 323 12.25 -4.40 9.09
N LEU A 324 12.08 -5.73 9.18
CA LEU A 324 13.20 -6.67 9.31
C LEU A 324 14.08 -6.68 8.05
N THR A 325 13.47 -6.64 6.85
CA THR A 325 14.18 -6.54 5.57
C THR A 325 15.05 -5.28 5.51
N LEU A 326 14.48 -4.13 5.87
CA LEU A 326 15.24 -2.87 5.90
C LEU A 326 16.36 -2.91 6.95
N SER A 327 16.10 -3.50 8.12
CA SER A 327 17.12 -3.73 9.13
C SER A 327 18.30 -4.55 8.59
N THR A 328 18.03 -5.63 7.84
CA THR A 328 19.09 -6.41 7.17
C THR A 328 19.81 -5.59 6.11
N GLN A 329 19.06 -4.98 5.19
CA GLN A 329 19.60 -4.28 4.02
C GLN A 329 20.54 -3.13 4.42
N TYR A 330 20.18 -2.39 5.47
CA TYR A 330 20.96 -1.28 5.99
C TYR A 330 21.89 -1.70 7.13
N HIS A 331 22.12 -3.01 7.34
CA HIS A 331 23.09 -3.51 8.31
C HIS A 331 22.90 -2.91 9.71
N ILE A 332 21.64 -2.71 10.11
CA ILE A 332 21.31 -2.16 11.42
C ILE A 332 21.76 -3.17 12.49
N ASP A 333 22.38 -2.69 13.56
CA ASP A 333 22.69 -3.49 14.74
C ASP A 333 21.39 -3.94 15.41
N ARG A 334 21.00 -5.18 15.11
CA ARG A 334 19.75 -5.78 15.58
C ARG A 334 19.72 -5.97 17.09
N ILE A 335 20.87 -6.20 17.73
CA ILE A 335 20.94 -6.38 19.18
C ILE A 335 20.62 -5.05 19.85
N HIS A 336 21.25 -3.96 19.39
CA HIS A 336 20.96 -2.64 19.91
C HIS A 336 19.52 -2.19 19.61
N ALA A 337 19.06 -2.39 18.38
CA ALA A 337 17.69 -2.04 17.99
C ALA A 337 16.63 -2.80 18.80
N GLN A 338 16.88 -4.07 19.10
CA GLN A 338 16.03 -4.90 19.97
C GLN A 338 15.98 -4.35 21.40
N ARG A 339 17.12 -3.97 21.99
CA ARG A 339 17.17 -3.34 23.32
C ARG A 339 16.35 -2.05 23.40
N VAL A 340 16.48 -1.20 22.38
CA VAL A 340 15.68 0.04 22.27
C VAL A 340 14.19 -0.29 22.13
N MET A 341 13.84 -1.31 21.34
CA MET A 341 12.47 -1.75 21.17
C MET A 341 11.87 -2.30 22.48
N ASP A 342 12.62 -3.08 23.25
CA ASP A 342 12.14 -3.65 24.52
C ASP A 342 11.95 -2.58 25.60
N MET A 343 12.84 -1.59 25.67
CA MET A 343 12.63 -0.41 26.51
C MET A 343 11.42 0.42 26.04
N SER A 344 11.23 0.57 24.72
CA SER A 344 10.08 1.26 24.14
C SER A 344 8.75 0.55 24.47
N LYS A 345 8.73 -0.80 24.42
CA LYS A 345 7.60 -1.64 24.84
C LYS A 345 7.25 -1.41 26.29
N HIS A 346 8.26 -1.46 27.17
CA HIS A 346 8.10 -1.27 28.60
C HIS A 346 7.47 0.09 28.93
N PHE A 347 7.98 1.16 28.33
CA PHE A 347 7.43 2.50 28.47
C PHE A 347 6.03 2.65 27.88
N TYR A 348 5.78 2.07 26.70
CA TYR A 348 4.45 2.09 26.09
C TYR A 348 3.40 1.42 26.98
N GLN A 349 3.72 0.27 27.58
CA GLN A 349 2.81 -0.43 28.50
C GLN A 349 2.51 0.39 29.76
N GLN A 350 3.51 1.07 30.33
CA GLN A 350 3.30 1.97 31.47
C GLN A 350 2.38 3.13 31.12
N TRP A 351 2.60 3.76 29.96
CA TRP A 351 1.72 4.80 29.44
C TRP A 351 0.29 4.29 29.23
N GLN A 352 0.15 3.12 28.62
CA GLN A 352 -1.15 2.51 28.31
C GLN A 352 -1.97 2.27 29.59
N ARG A 353 -1.35 1.86 30.69
CA ARG A 353 -2.03 1.66 31.99
C ARG A 353 -2.50 2.98 32.63
N GLN A 354 -1.77 4.07 32.38
CA GLN A 354 -2.07 5.39 32.93
C GLN A 354 -3.13 6.12 32.12
N ALA A 355 -3.19 5.87 30.82
CA ALA A 355 -4.16 6.46 29.92
C ALA A 355 -5.52 5.78 30.06
N LYS A 356 -6.59 6.59 30.16
CA LYS A 356 -7.97 6.11 30.26
C LYS A 356 -8.62 5.82 28.89
N THR A 357 -7.87 5.97 27.79
CA THR A 357 -8.38 5.90 26.42
C THR A 357 -8.04 4.57 25.73
N LYS A 358 -8.91 4.11 24.83
CA LYS A 358 -8.62 2.96 23.96
C LYS A 358 -7.65 3.39 22.85
N PHE A 359 -6.60 2.60 22.64
CA PHE A 359 -5.57 2.87 21.64
C PHE A 359 -5.78 2.08 20.35
N ASN A 360 -5.38 2.66 19.22
CA ASN A 360 -5.27 1.94 17.96
C ASN A 360 -4.01 1.04 18.02
N HIS A 361 -4.17 -0.27 17.78
CA HIS A 361 -3.06 -1.24 17.72
C HIS A 361 -1.95 -0.86 16.72
N SER A 362 -2.24 0.00 15.74
CA SER A 362 -1.24 0.51 14.80
C SER A 362 -0.19 1.42 15.46
N LEU A 363 -0.53 2.15 16.53
CA LEU A 363 0.40 3.06 17.23
C LEU A 363 1.55 2.30 17.89
N GLU A 364 1.19 1.22 18.59
CA GLU A 364 2.12 0.31 19.26
C GLU A 364 3.13 -0.26 18.26
N SER A 365 2.64 -0.83 17.16
CA SER A 365 3.49 -1.46 16.15
C SER A 365 4.43 -0.44 15.47
N LEU A 366 3.95 0.78 15.21
CA LEU A 366 4.75 1.84 14.58
C LEU A 366 5.86 2.35 15.50
N LEU A 367 5.63 2.44 16.81
CA LEU A 367 6.69 2.73 17.78
C LEU A 367 7.77 1.67 17.74
N TYR A 368 7.39 0.39 17.66
CA TYR A 368 8.33 -0.72 17.67
C TYR A 368 9.16 -0.77 16.39
N TRP A 369 8.56 -0.52 15.22
CA TRP A 369 9.31 -0.39 13.98
C TRP A 369 10.17 0.87 13.95
N ALA A 370 9.74 1.97 14.57
CA ALA A 370 10.57 3.16 14.72
C ALA A 370 11.82 2.86 15.56
N ALA A 371 11.66 2.12 16.68
CA ALA A 371 12.77 1.65 17.49
C ALA A 371 13.70 0.71 16.69
N LEU A 372 13.15 -0.22 15.91
CA LEU A 372 13.93 -1.13 15.07
C LEU A 372 14.74 -0.39 13.98
N LEU A 373 14.16 0.67 13.40
CA LEU A 373 14.69 1.34 12.21
C LEU A 373 15.35 2.71 12.49
N HIS A 374 15.46 3.13 13.75
CA HIS A 374 15.96 4.47 14.07
C HIS A 374 17.39 4.73 13.57
N GLU A 375 18.23 3.68 13.48
CA GLU A 375 19.60 3.74 12.96
C GLU A 375 19.74 3.41 11.47
N ILE A 376 18.66 3.28 10.70
CA ILE A 376 18.74 2.96 9.25
C ILE A 376 19.62 3.95 8.46
N GLY A 377 19.72 5.20 8.91
CA GLY A 377 20.58 6.24 8.33
C GLY A 377 22.04 6.22 8.77
N LEU A 378 22.47 5.29 9.63
CA LEU A 378 23.84 5.26 10.16
C LEU A 378 24.88 5.03 9.05
N ASN A 379 24.54 4.23 8.04
CA ASN A 379 25.37 3.98 6.86
C ASN A 379 25.58 5.23 5.98
N ILE A 380 24.75 6.27 6.15
CA ILE A 380 24.97 7.56 5.50
C ILE A 380 25.91 8.40 6.36
N ASN A 381 25.50 8.72 7.60
CA ASN A 381 26.33 9.46 8.55
C ASN A 381 25.74 9.43 9.97
N HIS A 382 26.59 9.31 10.98
CA HIS A 382 26.19 9.41 12.38
C HIS A 382 25.73 10.83 12.81
N ALA A 383 26.36 11.89 12.31
CA ALA A 383 26.16 13.27 12.80
C ALA A 383 24.71 13.76 12.69
N SER A 384 23.99 13.33 11.64
CA SER A 384 22.60 13.68 11.37
C SER A 384 21.71 12.44 11.18
N ILE A 385 22.01 11.35 11.89
CA ILE A 385 21.32 10.06 11.72
C ILE A 385 19.79 10.17 11.69
N HIS A 386 19.16 10.88 12.63
CA HIS A 386 17.70 11.17 12.61
C HIS A 386 17.16 11.81 11.31
N LYS A 387 17.95 12.64 10.62
CA LYS A 387 17.60 13.19 9.29
C LYS A 387 17.73 12.13 8.21
N HIS A 388 18.84 11.39 8.21
CA HIS A 388 19.14 10.36 7.21
C HIS A 388 18.17 9.18 7.31
N SER A 389 17.89 8.71 8.52
CA SER A 389 16.92 7.66 8.79
C SER A 389 15.52 8.07 8.33
N ALA A 390 15.09 9.29 8.66
CA ALA A 390 13.81 9.83 8.19
C ALA A 390 13.76 9.98 6.66
N TYR A 391 14.87 10.38 6.02
CA TYR A 391 14.96 10.49 4.56
C TYR A 391 14.80 9.13 3.88
N ILE A 392 15.52 8.10 4.36
CA ILE A 392 15.40 6.75 3.81
C ILE A 392 13.97 6.25 3.96
N LEU A 393 13.41 6.31 5.18
CA LEU A 393 12.06 5.80 5.44
C LEU A 393 10.97 6.55 4.66
N ARG A 394 11.15 7.84 4.39
CA ARG A 394 10.20 8.65 3.61
C ARG A 394 10.19 8.30 2.13
N ASN A 395 11.37 8.01 1.58
CA ASN A 395 11.54 7.80 0.14
C ASN A 395 11.65 6.32 -0.24
N SER A 396 11.60 5.41 0.74
CA SER A 396 11.55 3.97 0.51
C SER A 396 10.13 3.52 0.21
N ASN A 397 9.99 2.51 -0.64
CA ASN A 397 8.76 1.74 -0.72
C ASN A 397 8.66 0.87 0.54
N LEU A 398 7.59 1.02 1.32
CA LEU A 398 7.36 0.27 2.55
C LEU A 398 6.13 -0.63 2.40
N PRO A 399 6.25 -1.84 1.79
CA PRO A 399 5.14 -2.75 1.63
C PRO A 399 4.40 -3.00 2.96
N GLY A 400 3.07 -2.93 2.89
CA GLY A 400 2.19 -3.06 4.05
C GLY A 400 1.95 -1.77 4.84
N PHE A 401 2.66 -0.67 4.59
CA PHE A 401 2.41 0.63 5.23
C PHE A 401 1.53 1.51 4.33
N ASN A 402 0.55 2.21 4.91
CA ASN A 402 -0.14 3.31 4.22
C ASN A 402 0.64 4.63 4.35
N GLN A 403 0.19 5.68 3.64
CA GLN A 403 0.90 6.97 3.61
C GLN A 403 1.00 7.63 5.00
N GLU A 404 -0.07 7.67 5.80
CA GLU A 404 -0.02 8.27 7.14
C GLU A 404 0.81 7.45 8.12
N GLN A 405 0.81 6.12 8.00
CA GLN A 405 1.64 5.23 8.82
C GLN A 405 3.12 5.40 8.50
N GLN A 406 3.48 5.45 7.21
CA GLN A 406 4.84 5.77 6.78
C GLN A 406 5.24 7.16 7.28
N GLN A 407 4.35 8.15 7.16
CA GLN A 407 4.60 9.49 7.67
C GLN A 407 4.78 9.51 9.19
N LEU A 408 4.02 8.73 9.95
CA LEU A 408 4.17 8.61 11.40
C LEU A 408 5.50 7.94 11.75
N LEU A 409 5.84 6.81 11.12
CA LEU A 409 7.14 6.14 11.29
C LEU A 409 8.31 7.10 11.03
N VAL A 410 8.24 7.83 9.91
CA VAL A 410 9.21 8.88 9.55
C VAL A 410 9.26 9.97 10.60
N THR A 411 8.11 10.41 11.13
CA THR A 411 8.02 11.48 12.13
C THR A 411 8.64 11.06 13.46
N LEU A 412 8.39 9.83 13.93
CA LEU A 412 9.01 9.27 15.13
C LEU A 412 10.53 9.23 14.98
N VAL A 413 11.02 8.65 13.87
CA VAL A 413 12.45 8.53 13.60
C VAL A 413 13.10 9.89 13.34
N ARG A 414 12.41 10.85 12.72
CA ARG A 414 12.95 12.20 12.46
C ARG A 414 13.26 12.95 13.74
N ASN A 415 12.48 12.70 14.79
CA ASN A 415 12.47 13.43 16.05
C ASN A 415 13.08 12.63 17.21
N HIS A 416 13.80 11.54 16.96
CA HIS A 416 14.30 10.63 18.00
C HIS A 416 15.52 11.16 18.80
N ARG A 417 16.15 12.27 18.39
CA ARG A 417 17.26 12.93 19.11
C ARG A 417 17.39 14.40 18.72
N LYS A 418 18.24 15.15 19.43
CA LYS A 418 18.47 16.61 19.27
C LYS A 418 17.23 17.44 19.59
N SER A 419 17.25 18.74 19.34
CA SER A 419 16.14 19.65 19.66
C SER A 419 14.84 19.18 19.04
N LEU A 420 13.79 19.13 19.86
CA LEU A 420 12.44 18.78 19.44
C LEU A 420 11.68 20.07 19.15
N LYS A 421 11.05 20.13 17.97
CA LYS A 421 10.29 21.29 17.51
C LYS A 421 8.86 20.83 17.20
N PRO A 422 7.94 20.85 18.18
CA PRO A 422 6.57 20.36 17.99
C PRO A 422 5.84 21.01 16.80
N GLU A 423 6.16 22.27 16.49
CA GLU A 423 5.60 23.02 15.36
C GLU A 423 5.91 22.41 13.98
N ASN A 424 6.92 21.54 13.88
CA ASN A 424 7.30 20.86 12.64
C ASN A 424 6.71 19.45 12.53
N ILE A 425 5.90 19.01 13.50
CA ILE A 425 5.23 17.72 13.47
C ILE A 425 4.02 17.86 12.54
N PRO A 426 3.88 16.99 11.52
CA PRO A 426 2.76 17.07 10.59
C PRO A 426 1.44 16.72 11.29
N ASN A 427 0.34 17.26 10.77
CA ASN A 427 -1.00 16.84 11.18
C ASN A 427 -1.32 15.46 10.57
N PHE A 428 -2.00 14.63 11.34
CA PHE A 428 -2.46 13.30 10.92
C PHE A 428 -3.99 13.25 11.02
N THR A 429 -4.63 12.51 10.11
CA THR A 429 -6.08 12.25 10.18
C THR A 429 -6.39 10.99 10.99
N LEU A 430 -5.49 10.00 10.95
CA LEU A 430 -5.65 8.71 11.62
C LEU A 430 -5.09 8.69 13.05
N PHE A 431 -4.23 9.64 13.40
CA PHE A 431 -3.49 9.65 14.67
C PHE A 431 -3.63 10.97 15.42
N ASP A 432 -4.00 10.87 16.69
CA ASP A 432 -4.06 12.04 17.57
C ASP A 432 -2.66 12.63 17.82
N HIS A 433 -2.54 13.95 17.70
CA HIS A 433 -1.27 14.66 17.85
C HIS A 433 -0.64 14.46 19.25
N GLN A 434 -1.45 14.37 20.31
CA GLN A 434 -0.96 14.11 21.68
C GLN A 434 -0.36 12.71 21.78
N HIS A 435 -1.00 11.71 21.18
CA HIS A 435 -0.45 10.34 21.14
C HIS A 435 0.87 10.30 20.37
N VAL A 436 0.97 10.98 19.22
CA VAL A 436 2.21 11.07 18.44
C VAL A 436 3.34 11.69 19.28
N MET A 437 3.05 12.79 20.00
CA MET A 437 4.02 13.42 20.89
C MET A 437 4.51 12.49 22.00
N ILE A 438 3.62 11.69 22.58
CA ILE A 438 3.98 10.72 23.61
C ILE A 438 4.87 9.61 23.03
N LEU A 439 4.57 9.09 21.83
CA LEU A 439 5.42 8.09 21.17
C LEU A 439 6.82 8.64 20.87
N ILE A 440 6.94 9.90 20.45
CA ILE A 440 8.24 10.56 20.26
C ILE A 440 9.02 10.56 21.57
N LYS A 441 8.38 10.96 22.68
CA LYS A 441 9.03 11.01 24.01
C LYS A 441 9.49 9.62 24.47
N ILE A 442 8.63 8.61 24.33
CA ILE A 442 8.96 7.21 24.65
C ILE A 442 10.19 6.76 23.85
N LEU A 443 10.17 6.95 22.53
CA LEU A 443 11.27 6.53 21.66
C LEU A 443 12.58 7.23 22.02
N ARG A 444 12.54 8.55 22.28
CA ARG A 444 13.71 9.35 22.67
C ARG A 444 14.32 8.85 23.97
N LEU A 445 13.51 8.61 25.00
CA LEU A 445 13.98 8.09 26.28
C LEU A 445 14.55 6.67 26.14
N ALA A 446 13.88 5.79 25.39
CA ALA A 446 14.33 4.42 25.16
C ALA A 446 15.69 4.36 24.44
N ILE A 447 15.90 5.20 23.42
CA ILE A 447 17.18 5.29 22.71
C ILE A 447 18.27 5.82 23.64
N LEU A 448 17.97 6.87 24.41
CA LEU A 448 18.94 7.54 25.26
C LEU A 448 19.46 6.61 26.37
N ILE A 449 18.56 5.86 27.02
CA ILE A 449 18.93 4.86 28.04
C ILE A 449 19.84 3.76 27.46
N ASN A 450 19.61 3.37 26.20
CA ASN A 450 20.39 2.32 25.54
C ASN A 450 21.62 2.82 24.76
N LYS A 451 21.90 4.13 24.80
CA LYS A 451 22.92 4.78 23.94
C LYS A 451 24.33 4.20 24.09
N GLN A 452 24.67 3.62 25.24
CA GLN A 452 25.97 3.01 25.49
C GLN A 452 26.17 1.65 24.79
N ARG A 453 25.10 1.04 24.25
CA ARG A 453 25.06 -0.22 23.49
C ARG A 453 25.56 -1.48 24.20
N GLN A 454 26.48 -1.42 25.16
CA GLN A 454 27.15 -2.60 25.74
C GLN A 454 26.52 -3.08 27.05
N GLN A 455 25.66 -2.28 27.68
CA GLN A 455 25.05 -2.60 28.97
C GLN A 455 23.59 -3.02 28.79
N ASP A 456 23.26 -4.22 29.28
CA ASP A 456 21.88 -4.66 29.44
C ASP A 456 21.32 -4.09 30.75
N LEU A 457 20.60 -2.97 30.64
CA LEU A 457 19.93 -2.33 31.77
C LEU A 457 18.55 -2.96 31.95
N PRO A 458 18.18 -3.36 33.18
CA PRO A 458 16.87 -3.95 33.42
C PRO A 458 15.77 -2.90 33.17
N PRO A 459 14.76 -3.16 32.30
CA PRO A 459 13.69 -2.20 32.04
C PRO A 459 12.97 -1.72 33.31
N ASN A 460 12.82 -2.60 34.30
CA ASN A 460 12.17 -2.30 35.58
C ASN A 460 12.89 -1.24 36.42
N ALA A 461 14.16 -0.93 36.14
CA ALA A 461 14.88 0.17 36.77
C ALA A 461 14.40 1.56 36.30
N PHE A 462 13.52 1.61 35.29
CA PHE A 462 12.99 2.85 34.73
C PHE A 462 11.46 2.83 34.75
N GLN A 463 10.88 3.86 35.36
CA GLN A 463 9.44 4.06 35.37
C GLN A 463 9.08 5.44 34.83
N ILE A 464 8.11 5.49 33.92
CA ILE A 464 7.61 6.74 33.36
C ILE A 464 6.20 6.99 33.83
N SER A 465 5.94 8.23 34.26
CA SER A 465 4.60 8.69 34.56
C SER A 465 4.27 9.96 33.77
N PHE A 466 3.02 10.07 33.34
CA PHE A 466 2.51 11.22 32.61
C PHE A 466 1.55 11.99 33.51
N SER A 467 1.71 13.31 33.59
CA SER A 467 0.82 14.14 34.42
C SER A 467 -0.63 14.05 33.93
N LYS A 468 -1.55 13.85 34.87
CA LYS A 468 -3.01 13.81 34.61
C LYS A 468 -3.54 15.13 34.05
N HIS A 469 -2.90 16.25 34.38
CA HIS A 469 -3.34 17.59 33.98
C HIS A 469 -2.67 18.09 32.70
N ASP A 470 -1.51 17.53 32.36
CA ASP A 470 -0.74 17.92 31.17
C ASP A 470 0.07 16.70 30.68
N PRO A 471 -0.44 15.92 29.71
CA PRO A 471 0.23 14.73 29.20
C PRO A 471 1.56 15.06 28.51
N GLN A 472 1.91 16.34 28.36
CA GLN A 472 3.22 16.75 27.88
C GLN A 472 4.30 16.76 28.98
N ARG A 473 3.93 16.68 30.26
CA ARG A 473 4.87 16.57 31.38
C ARG A 473 5.08 15.10 31.73
N VAL A 474 6.34 14.67 31.66
CA VAL A 474 6.77 13.30 31.96
C VAL A 474 7.69 13.33 33.16
N GLU A 475 7.47 12.43 34.10
CA GLU A 475 8.44 12.09 35.13
C GLU A 475 9.07 10.73 34.80
N LEU A 476 10.39 10.66 34.84
CA LEU A 476 11.16 9.43 34.69
C LEU A 476 11.84 9.14 36.05
N ALA A 477 11.34 8.13 36.74
CA ALA A 477 11.98 7.58 37.92
C ALA A 477 13.03 6.53 37.52
N ILE A 478 14.18 6.61 38.17
CA ILE A 478 15.35 5.76 37.92
C ILE A 478 15.77 5.14 39.25
N ASP A 479 16.00 3.83 39.23
CA ASP A 479 16.57 3.10 40.35
C ASP A 479 17.91 3.69 40.80
N ALA A 480 18.10 3.84 42.10
CA ALA A 480 19.26 4.50 42.69
C ALA A 480 20.59 3.80 42.35
N ASP A 481 20.63 2.47 42.35
CA ASP A 481 21.85 1.71 42.05
C ASP A 481 22.20 1.85 40.57
N VAL A 482 21.18 1.81 39.70
CA VAL A 482 21.37 2.04 38.26
C VAL A 482 21.83 3.46 37.98
N ALA A 483 21.25 4.45 38.65
CA ALA A 483 21.65 5.85 38.51
C ALA A 483 23.09 6.09 38.95
N GLN A 484 23.51 5.50 40.08
CA GLN A 484 24.87 5.64 40.61
C GLN A 484 25.92 5.01 39.69
N LYS A 485 25.64 3.83 39.13
CA LYS A 485 26.56 3.09 38.26
C LYS A 485 26.62 3.65 36.83
N ASN A 486 25.64 4.47 36.42
CA ASN A 486 25.49 4.93 35.03
C ASN A 486 25.38 6.46 34.89
N GLN A 487 26.37 7.19 35.42
CA GLN A 487 26.36 8.66 35.42
C GLN A 487 26.25 9.30 34.03
N LEU A 488 26.79 8.66 32.98
CA LEU A 488 26.66 9.16 31.60
C LEU A 488 25.20 9.19 31.12
N ILE A 489 24.38 8.22 31.53
CA ILE A 489 22.94 8.20 31.19
C ILE A 489 22.24 9.38 31.85
N LEU A 490 22.59 9.70 33.10
CA LEU A 490 22.03 10.87 33.78
C LEU A 490 22.40 12.18 33.10
N LEU A 491 23.64 12.31 32.61
CA LEU A 491 24.05 13.49 31.85
C LEU A 491 23.27 13.64 30.54
N ASP A 492 23.10 12.54 29.80
CA ASP A 492 22.31 12.53 28.59
C ASP A 492 20.83 12.87 28.89
N LEU A 493 20.25 12.31 29.95
CA LEU A 493 18.87 12.60 30.36
C LEU A 493 18.69 14.06 30.79
N ARG A 494 19.67 14.67 31.47
CA ARG A 494 19.65 16.10 31.79
C ARG A 494 19.70 16.97 30.55
N GLN A 495 20.52 16.59 29.55
CA GLN A 495 20.52 17.27 28.25
C GLN A 495 19.16 17.15 27.54
N GLU A 496 18.49 16.01 27.69
CA GLU A 496 17.13 15.79 27.18
C GLU A 496 16.09 16.65 27.91
N GLN A 497 16.21 16.86 29.24
CA GLN A 497 15.39 17.82 29.98
C GLN A 497 15.51 19.22 29.38
N LEU A 498 16.73 19.67 29.07
CA LEU A 498 16.97 20.98 28.44
C LEU A 498 16.33 21.09 27.05
N TYR A 499 16.33 20.02 26.25
CA TYR A 499 15.63 20.03 24.96
C TYR A 499 14.12 20.17 25.11
N TRP A 500 13.53 19.63 26.17
CA TRP A 500 12.08 19.69 26.36
C TRP A 500 11.62 21.05 26.88
N GLN A 501 12.43 21.70 27.70
CA GLN A 501 12.18 23.06 28.19
C GLN A 501 12.13 24.12 27.08
N GLN A 502 12.60 23.82 25.87
CA GLN A 502 12.64 24.75 24.74
C GLN A 502 11.28 24.96 24.05
N TYR A 503 10.27 24.13 24.32
CA TYR A 503 8.94 24.27 23.72
C TYR A 503 7.84 24.26 24.78
N GLN A 504 6.72 24.91 24.46
CA GLN A 504 5.62 25.14 25.39
C GLN A 504 5.08 23.80 25.93
N ASN A 505 4.99 23.68 27.25
CA ASN A 505 4.54 22.50 28.00
C ASN A 505 5.46 21.25 27.95
N GLY A 506 6.66 21.35 27.35
CA GLY A 506 7.66 20.28 27.41
C GLY A 506 8.39 20.23 28.75
N GLN A 507 8.13 19.21 29.57
CA GLN A 507 8.85 19.01 30.83
C GLN A 507 9.19 17.54 31.05
N LEU A 508 10.48 17.26 31.28
CA LEU A 508 10.98 15.97 31.77
C LEU A 508 11.49 16.19 33.19
N ASN A 509 10.91 15.51 34.18
CA ASN A 509 11.39 15.49 35.56
C ASN A 509 12.12 14.17 35.80
N LEU A 510 13.33 14.24 36.34
CA LEU A 510 14.10 13.05 36.70
C LEU A 510 14.01 12.85 38.22
N LYS A 511 13.66 11.63 38.64
CA LYS A 511 13.59 11.25 40.04
C LYS A 511 14.49 10.04 40.27
N ILE A 512 15.34 10.08 41.29
CA ILE A 512 16.12 8.92 41.72
C ILE A 512 15.36 8.28 42.89
N ALA A 513 15.07 6.99 42.80
CA ALA A 513 14.29 6.28 43.80
C ALA A 513 15.02 5.02 44.28
N THR A 514 14.97 4.78 45.59
CA THR A 514 15.54 3.60 46.25
C THR A 514 14.57 2.41 46.31
N ASP A 515 13.27 2.65 46.13
CA ASP A 515 12.26 1.60 45.97
C ASP A 515 11.37 1.91 44.76
N MET A 516 11.61 1.19 43.67
CA MET A 516 10.84 1.33 42.43
C MET A 516 9.43 0.71 42.53
N LEU A 517 9.18 -0.21 43.46
CA LEU A 517 7.86 -0.84 43.63
C LEU A 517 6.86 0.10 44.31
N ALA A 518 7.34 0.97 45.20
CA ALA A 518 6.52 1.96 45.90
C ALA A 518 5.91 3.04 45.00
N ILE A 519 6.47 3.27 43.80
CA ILE A 519 6.02 4.30 42.85
C ILE A 519 4.75 3.87 42.08
N ASN A 520 4.41 2.57 42.08
CA ASN A 520 3.23 2.01 41.41
C ASN A 520 1.96 1.96 42.28
N LYS A 521 2.03 2.37 43.56
CA LYS A 521 0.86 2.57 44.42
C LYS A 521 0.40 4.02 44.34
#